data_AF-A0A177E254-F1
#
_entry.id   AF-A0A177E254-F1
#
_cell.length_a   1.000
_cell.length_b   1.000
_cell.length_c   1.000
_cell.angle_alpha   90.00
_cell.angle_beta   90.00
_cell.angle_gamma   90.00
#
_symmetry.space_group_name_H-M   'P 1'
#
loop_
_entity.id
_entity.type
_entity.pdbx_description
1 polymer ?
#
loop_
_entity_poly.entity_id
_entity_poly.type
_entity_poly.pdbx_seq_one_letter_code
_entity_poly.pdbx_strand_id
1 'polypeptide(L)'
;MSTSIPWMDSPWRNPAIVFEDLPESLILEDLKRSWHFQREAHFRWMQKVIWTTNDCYRVVLRDVEGMVGDIAKEMCNKPTAFYWLQSAQTGAPDAAEKSNIAGKVFAAIYEEWHRSSIGPNIEFGHFFAAPVRITATGPSSLPQILRAHSSLFAQAQHISSNTDNYSVHPLLPAVILVCDRRDYRVGRRDGCFSLREVASTQTVLVVLTETSQISTDVHVTLDHLERFALPIERADSTGLNVLRVPLDIAVNFVVELEGRIDEQRKPGIQNLDTRLCCHATPVGCKREITNDPDTWAGTMRAEAM
;
A
#
# COMPACT_ATOMS: atom_id res chain seq x y z
N MET A 1 53.41 -13.60 1.82
CA MET A 1 52.25 -13.68 2.74
C MET A 1 51.01 -13.56 1.87
N SER A 2 50.16 -14.59 1.87
CA SER A 2 48.96 -14.66 1.03
C SER A 2 47.89 -13.73 1.59
N THR A 3 47.48 -12.72 0.84
CA THR A 3 46.35 -11.86 1.15
C THR A 3 45.07 -12.60 0.80
N SER A 4 44.55 -13.40 1.74
CA SER A 4 43.21 -13.98 1.63
C SER A 4 42.19 -12.85 1.67
N ILE A 5 41.45 -12.65 0.59
CA ILE A 5 40.51 -11.55 0.52
C ILE A 5 39.22 -11.95 1.24
N PRO A 6 38.74 -11.20 2.25
CA PRO A 6 37.72 -11.66 3.21
C PRO A 6 36.37 -12.05 2.61
N TRP A 7 36.10 -11.66 1.36
CA TRP A 7 34.85 -11.98 0.65
C TRP A 7 34.85 -13.34 -0.05
N MET A 8 35.99 -14.04 -0.13
CA MET A 8 36.08 -15.37 -0.77
C MET A 8 35.28 -16.45 -0.03
N ASP A 9 35.08 -16.33 1.28
CA ASP A 9 34.41 -17.34 2.13
C ASP A 9 32.93 -17.02 2.42
N SER A 10 32.30 -16.15 1.61
CA SER A 10 30.88 -15.83 1.78
C SER A 10 30.01 -17.08 1.55
N PRO A 11 29.13 -17.47 2.50
CA PRO A 11 28.25 -18.64 2.37
C PRO A 11 27.21 -18.52 1.23
N TRP A 12 27.17 -17.36 0.58
CA TRP A 12 26.31 -17.07 -0.56
C TRP A 12 27.01 -17.27 -1.92
N ARG A 13 28.32 -17.54 -1.94
CA ARG A 13 29.09 -17.76 -3.18
C ARG A 13 28.88 -19.21 -3.63
N ASN A 14 28.27 -19.40 -4.79
CA ASN A 14 28.28 -20.71 -5.45
C ASN A 14 29.67 -20.94 -6.07
N PRO A 15 30.47 -21.90 -5.60
CA PRO A 15 31.83 -22.13 -6.10
C PRO A 15 31.88 -22.58 -7.57
N ALA A 16 30.74 -22.94 -8.16
CA ALA A 16 30.63 -23.24 -9.59
C ALA A 16 30.55 -21.99 -10.49
N ILE A 17 30.38 -20.79 -9.93
CA ILE A 17 30.30 -19.53 -10.67
C ILE A 17 31.58 -18.74 -10.40
N VAL A 18 32.51 -18.78 -11.36
CA VAL A 18 33.69 -17.90 -11.38
C VAL A 18 33.20 -16.53 -11.88
N PHE A 19 32.99 -15.60 -10.95
CA PHE A 19 32.51 -14.25 -11.27
C PHE A 19 33.45 -13.49 -12.24
N GLU A 20 34.74 -13.87 -12.29
CA GLU A 20 35.74 -13.28 -13.19
C GLU A 20 35.53 -13.66 -14.68
N ASP A 21 34.77 -14.71 -14.99
CA ASP A 21 34.52 -15.20 -16.36
C ASP A 21 33.15 -14.79 -16.92
N LEU A 22 32.32 -14.08 -16.13
CA LEU A 22 31.02 -13.61 -16.60
C LEU A 22 31.16 -12.35 -17.47
N PRO A 23 30.52 -12.31 -18.66
CA PRO A 23 30.41 -11.09 -19.45
C PRO A 23 29.92 -9.92 -18.60
N GLU A 24 30.58 -8.77 -18.74
CA GLU A 24 30.23 -7.51 -18.08
C GLU A 24 28.74 -7.16 -18.18
N SER A 25 28.15 -7.42 -19.35
CA SER A 25 26.73 -7.18 -19.58
C SER A 25 25.82 -8.03 -18.67
N LEU A 26 26.20 -9.28 -18.36
CA LEU A 26 25.42 -10.16 -17.49
C LEU A 26 25.53 -9.73 -16.03
N ILE A 27 26.70 -9.27 -15.58
CA ILE A 27 26.89 -8.74 -14.23
C ILE A 27 26.04 -7.49 -14.02
N LEU A 28 26.07 -6.56 -15.00
CA LEU A 28 25.25 -5.34 -14.94
C LEU A 28 23.75 -5.66 -14.98
N GLU A 29 23.33 -6.62 -15.80
CA GLU A 29 21.93 -7.05 -15.84
C GLU A 29 21.48 -7.66 -14.50
N ASP A 30 22.29 -8.51 -13.89
CA ASP A 30 22.01 -9.12 -12.59
C ASP A 30 21.93 -8.06 -11.47
N LEU A 31 22.86 -7.10 -11.45
CA LEU A 31 22.83 -5.99 -10.51
C LEU A 31 21.56 -5.16 -10.67
N LYS A 32 21.16 -4.79 -11.89
CA LYS A 32 19.90 -4.07 -12.13
C LYS A 32 18.68 -4.87 -11.67
N ARG A 33 18.64 -6.18 -11.94
CA ARG A 33 17.58 -7.07 -11.44
C ARG A 33 17.53 -7.09 -9.92
N SER A 34 18.69 -7.20 -9.27
CA SER A 34 18.82 -7.13 -7.81
C SER A 34 18.34 -5.78 -7.27
N TRP A 35 18.64 -4.67 -7.96
CA TRP A 35 18.19 -3.34 -7.59
C TRP A 35 16.66 -3.26 -7.53
N HIS A 36 15.99 -3.71 -8.60
CA HIS A 36 14.52 -3.74 -8.67
C HIS A 36 13.91 -4.68 -7.62
N PHE A 37 14.46 -5.88 -7.45
CA PHE A 37 13.98 -6.86 -6.48
C PHE A 37 14.04 -6.32 -5.04
N GLN A 38 15.17 -5.73 -4.65
CA GLN A 38 15.35 -5.21 -3.29
C GLN A 38 14.42 -4.03 -3.02
N ARG A 39 14.23 -3.14 -4.00
CA ARG A 39 13.27 -2.03 -3.88
C ARG A 39 11.85 -2.54 -3.64
N GLU A 40 11.42 -3.54 -4.39
CA GLU A 40 10.11 -4.15 -4.20
C GLU A 40 10.00 -4.86 -2.83
N ALA A 41 11.02 -5.60 -2.42
CA ALA A 41 11.07 -6.24 -1.12
C ALA A 41 11.00 -5.23 0.04
N HIS A 42 11.70 -4.11 -0.09
CA HIS A 42 11.66 -3.02 0.88
C HIS A 42 10.28 -2.35 0.93
N PHE A 43 9.68 -2.07 -0.24
CA PHE A 43 8.32 -1.56 -0.33
C PHE A 43 7.32 -2.50 0.37
N ARG A 44 7.36 -3.81 0.07
CA ARG A 44 6.53 -4.84 0.72
C ARG A 44 6.70 -4.82 2.24
N TRP A 45 7.94 -4.74 2.71
CA TRP A 45 8.25 -4.67 4.14
C TRP A 45 7.68 -3.40 4.78
N MET A 46 7.89 -2.24 4.17
CA MET A 46 7.36 -0.95 4.64
C MET A 46 5.83 -0.95 4.70
N GLN A 47 5.15 -1.41 3.65
CA GLN A 47 3.69 -1.52 3.64
C GLN A 47 3.20 -2.47 4.73
N LYS A 48 3.87 -3.61 4.92
CA LYS A 48 3.56 -4.51 6.04
C LYS A 48 3.72 -3.80 7.38
N VAL A 49 4.78 -3.03 7.60
CA VAL A 49 4.97 -2.27 8.85
C VAL A 49 3.84 -1.28 9.06
N ILE A 50 3.55 -0.43 8.07
CA ILE A 50 2.47 0.58 8.11
C ILE A 50 1.12 -0.08 8.44
N TRP A 51 0.80 -1.18 7.75
CA TRP A 51 -0.48 -1.87 7.92
C TRP A 51 -0.55 -2.72 9.18
N THR A 52 0.54 -3.25 9.73
CA THR A 52 0.46 -4.26 10.81
C THR A 52 0.98 -3.81 12.18
N THR A 53 1.73 -2.71 12.26
CA THR A 53 2.32 -2.19 13.53
C THR A 53 1.49 -1.05 14.17
N ASN A 54 1.86 -0.60 15.37
CA ASN A 54 1.11 0.41 16.13
C ASN A 54 1.12 1.83 15.50
N ASP A 55 0.38 2.75 16.13
CA ASP A 55 -0.07 4.06 15.65
C ASP A 55 0.97 5.02 15.02
N CYS A 56 2.28 4.82 15.21
CA CYS A 56 3.30 5.77 14.74
C CYS A 56 3.44 5.85 13.21
N TYR A 57 2.85 4.92 12.46
CA TYR A 57 2.90 4.89 10.99
C TYR A 57 1.52 5.01 10.33
N ARG A 58 0.45 5.26 11.10
CA ARG A 58 -0.94 5.19 10.61
C ARG A 58 -1.67 6.51 10.79
N VAL A 59 -2.63 6.76 9.90
CA VAL A 59 -3.64 7.78 10.16
C VAL A 59 -4.58 7.25 11.25
N VAL A 60 -4.61 7.93 12.40
CA VAL A 60 -5.42 7.55 13.56
C VAL A 60 -6.48 8.63 13.80
N LEU A 61 -7.75 8.23 13.77
CA LEU A 61 -8.88 9.11 14.08
C LEU A 61 -9.27 8.97 15.56
N ARG A 62 -9.26 10.10 16.29
CA ARG A 62 -9.64 10.26 17.71
C ARG A 62 -10.69 11.39 17.86
N ASP A 63 -11.28 11.54 19.05
CA ASP A 63 -12.35 12.51 19.39
C ASP A 63 -12.07 13.99 19.01
N VAL A 64 -10.81 14.39 18.91
CA VAL A 64 -10.42 15.75 18.50
C VAL A 64 -10.08 15.71 17.02
N GLU A 65 -10.71 16.60 16.22
CA GLU A 65 -10.43 16.79 14.79
C GLU A 65 -8.94 16.57 14.50
N GLY A 66 -8.66 15.47 13.81
CA GLY A 66 -7.36 14.82 13.86
C GLY A 66 -6.22 15.74 13.46
N MET A 67 -5.24 15.90 14.35
CA MET A 67 -3.88 16.26 13.92
C MET A 67 -3.32 15.07 13.15
N VAL A 68 -3.45 15.10 11.83
CA VAL A 68 -2.90 14.08 10.93
C VAL A 68 -1.38 14.26 10.77
N GLY A 69 -0.85 15.43 11.17
CA GLY A 69 0.58 15.73 11.17
C GLY A 69 1.26 15.37 9.85
N ASP A 70 2.50 14.89 9.94
CA ASP A 70 3.27 14.43 8.76
C ASP A 70 2.74 13.14 8.13
N ILE A 71 1.69 12.52 8.69
CA ILE A 71 1.16 11.22 8.24
C ILE A 71 0.13 11.40 7.11
N ALA A 72 -0.38 12.62 6.87
CA ALA A 72 -1.29 12.88 5.76
C ALA A 72 -0.66 12.60 4.39
N LYS A 73 0.68 12.62 4.29
CA LYS A 73 1.41 12.17 3.10
C LYS A 73 1.18 10.69 2.75
N GLU A 74 0.84 9.84 3.73
CA GLU A 74 0.55 8.41 3.51
C GLU A 74 -0.80 8.21 2.78
N MET A 75 -1.61 9.27 2.67
CA MET A 75 -2.81 9.29 1.85
C MET A 75 -2.52 9.71 0.41
N CYS A 76 -1.39 10.38 0.15
CA CYS A 76 -0.98 10.73 -1.19
C CYS A 76 -0.57 9.48 -1.97
N ASN A 77 -0.73 9.54 -3.29
CA ASN A 77 -0.43 8.48 -4.23
C ASN A 77 -1.22 7.17 -3.98
N LYS A 78 -2.28 7.18 -3.17
CA LYS A 78 -3.19 6.05 -2.93
C LYS A 78 -4.53 6.28 -3.62
N PRO A 79 -5.11 5.32 -4.33
CA PRO A 79 -6.42 5.49 -4.95
C PRO A 79 -7.57 5.49 -3.94
N THR A 80 -7.42 4.89 -2.77
CA THR A 80 -8.50 4.88 -1.76
C THR A 80 -7.96 4.87 -0.33
N ALA A 81 -8.86 5.03 0.64
CA ALA A 81 -8.58 4.86 2.06
C ALA A 81 -9.31 3.61 2.60
N PHE A 82 -8.64 2.85 3.45
CA PHE A 82 -9.15 1.62 4.05
C PHE A 82 -9.30 1.80 5.56
N TYR A 83 -10.54 1.97 6.00
CA TYR A 83 -10.93 2.18 7.38
C TYR A 83 -11.12 0.86 8.12
N TRP A 84 -10.51 0.78 9.30
CA TRP A 84 -10.67 -0.34 10.23
C TRP A 84 -11.52 0.07 11.41
N LEU A 85 -12.76 -0.40 11.48
CA LEU A 85 -13.57 -0.20 12.68
C LEU A 85 -13.02 -0.97 13.87
N GLN A 86 -13.32 -0.50 15.08
CA GLN A 86 -12.88 -1.16 16.32
C GLN A 86 -13.31 -2.64 16.39
N SER A 87 -14.48 -2.98 15.85
CA SER A 87 -14.99 -4.36 15.73
C SER A 87 -14.15 -5.24 14.80
N ALA A 88 -13.41 -4.66 13.86
CA ALA A 88 -12.53 -5.35 12.92
C ALA A 88 -11.05 -5.38 13.38
N GLN A 89 -10.70 -4.79 14.52
CA GLN A 89 -9.32 -4.72 15.05
C GLN A 89 -8.99 -5.92 15.97
N THR A 90 -7.70 -6.28 16.06
CA THR A 90 -7.16 -7.31 16.99
C THR A 90 -6.25 -6.70 18.03
N GLY A 91 -6.10 -7.36 19.17
CA GLY A 91 -5.13 -7.04 20.20
C GLY A 91 -5.12 -8.14 21.25
N ALA A 92 -4.23 -8.05 22.23
CA ALA A 92 -4.36 -8.86 23.44
C ALA A 92 -5.75 -8.62 24.04
N PRO A 93 -6.43 -9.64 24.60
CA PRO A 93 -7.74 -9.47 25.24
C PRO A 93 -7.74 -8.34 26.28
N ASP A 94 -6.58 -8.08 26.86
CA ASP A 94 -6.34 -7.16 27.97
C ASP A 94 -5.75 -5.82 27.51
N ALA A 95 -5.51 -5.64 26.21
CA ALA A 95 -5.01 -4.37 25.68
C ALA A 95 -6.14 -3.32 25.76
N ALA A 96 -5.85 -2.19 26.42
CA ALA A 96 -6.78 -1.06 26.52
C ALA A 96 -7.29 -0.60 25.15
N GLU A 97 -6.48 -0.79 24.10
CA GLU A 97 -6.92 -0.69 22.72
C GLU A 97 -6.47 -1.90 21.90
N LYS A 98 -7.40 -2.48 21.12
CA LYS A 98 -7.09 -3.49 20.10
C LYS A 98 -6.31 -2.82 18.97
N SER A 99 -4.97 -2.83 18.99
CA SER A 99 -4.15 -1.96 18.13
C SER A 99 -3.67 -2.56 16.80
N ASN A 100 -3.89 -3.86 16.55
CA ASN A 100 -3.32 -4.56 15.40
C ASN A 100 -4.36 -4.91 14.36
N ILE A 101 -4.16 -4.44 13.13
CA ILE A 101 -4.87 -4.93 11.94
C ILE A 101 -4.50 -6.40 11.70
N ALA A 102 -5.43 -7.19 11.18
CA ALA A 102 -5.13 -8.56 10.79
C ALA A 102 -4.11 -8.58 9.65
N GLY A 103 -2.87 -8.99 9.93
CA GLY A 103 -1.82 -9.16 8.90
C GLY A 103 -2.25 -10.09 7.75
N LYS A 104 -3.20 -11.00 7.99
CA LYS A 104 -3.81 -11.84 6.95
C LYS A 104 -4.62 -11.04 5.93
N VAL A 105 -5.40 -10.07 6.39
CA VAL A 105 -6.22 -9.24 5.48
C VAL A 105 -5.32 -8.30 4.68
N PHE A 106 -4.30 -7.70 5.31
CA PHE A 106 -3.30 -6.94 4.57
C PHE A 106 -2.62 -7.79 3.48
N ALA A 107 -2.18 -9.01 3.82
CA ALA A 107 -1.56 -9.90 2.85
C ALA A 107 -2.51 -10.26 1.70
N ALA A 108 -3.80 -10.45 1.99
CA ALA A 108 -4.83 -10.68 0.98
C ALA A 108 -5.04 -9.45 0.07
N ILE A 109 -5.10 -8.23 0.63
CA ILE A 109 -5.16 -6.98 -0.15
C ILE A 109 -3.95 -6.84 -1.05
N TYR A 110 -2.75 -7.04 -0.50
CA TYR A 110 -1.50 -6.93 -1.26
C TYR A 110 -1.48 -7.90 -2.44
N GLU A 111 -1.83 -9.16 -2.21
CA GLU A 111 -1.85 -10.19 -3.23
C GLU A 111 -2.89 -9.91 -4.33
N GLU A 112 -4.12 -9.51 -3.96
CA GLU A 112 -5.15 -9.18 -4.95
C GLU A 112 -4.79 -7.91 -5.73
N TRP A 113 -4.30 -6.86 -5.08
CA TRP A 113 -3.83 -5.64 -5.75
C TRP A 113 -2.70 -5.94 -6.74
N HIS A 114 -1.69 -6.69 -6.31
CA HIS A 114 -0.55 -7.03 -7.16
C HIS A 114 -0.96 -7.88 -8.37
N ARG A 115 -1.99 -8.73 -8.23
CA ARG A 115 -2.47 -9.59 -9.32
C ARG A 115 -3.38 -8.86 -10.30
N SER A 116 -4.11 -7.86 -9.83
CA SER A 116 -5.07 -7.11 -10.65
C SER A 116 -4.47 -5.86 -11.29
N SER A 117 -3.35 -5.36 -10.76
CA SER A 117 -2.61 -4.23 -11.33
C SER A 117 -1.72 -4.65 -12.50
N ILE A 118 -1.81 -3.93 -13.63
CA ILE A 118 -0.90 -4.08 -14.77
C ILE A 118 0.36 -3.25 -14.48
N GLY A 119 1.34 -3.85 -13.80
CA GLY A 119 2.60 -3.17 -13.46
C GLY A 119 2.45 -2.19 -12.29
N PRO A 120 2.29 -2.69 -11.05
CA PRO A 120 2.05 -1.84 -9.89
C PRO A 120 3.15 -0.78 -9.75
N ASN A 121 2.76 0.48 -9.80
CA ASN A 121 3.67 1.60 -9.66
C ASN A 121 4.11 1.74 -8.20
N ILE A 122 5.07 0.92 -7.76
CA ILE A 122 5.62 1.04 -6.40
C ILE A 122 6.50 2.27 -6.24
N GLU A 123 6.81 2.99 -7.33
CA GLU A 123 7.91 3.92 -7.37
C GLU A 123 7.69 5.19 -6.53
N PHE A 124 6.43 5.54 -6.29
CA PHE A 124 6.00 6.73 -5.56
C PHE A 124 5.31 6.37 -4.25
N GLY A 125 5.69 5.24 -3.66
CA GLY A 125 5.00 4.71 -2.48
C GLY A 125 3.56 4.32 -2.79
N HIS A 126 3.20 4.16 -4.05
CA HIS A 126 1.83 3.89 -4.43
C HIS A 126 1.45 2.44 -4.08
N PHE A 127 0.37 2.33 -3.33
CA PHE A 127 -0.22 1.10 -2.85
C PHE A 127 -1.73 1.28 -2.91
N PHE A 128 -2.46 0.19 -3.04
CA PHE A 128 -3.93 0.15 -3.09
C PHE A 128 -4.65 1.13 -2.17
N ALA A 129 -4.28 1.23 -0.88
CA ALA A 129 -5.00 2.11 0.03
C ALA A 129 -4.12 2.70 1.14
N ALA A 130 -4.56 3.84 1.66
CA ALA A 130 -4.10 4.37 2.93
C ALA A 130 -4.82 3.65 4.08
N PRO A 131 -4.12 2.95 5.00
CA PRO A 131 -4.78 2.35 6.15
C PRO A 131 -5.15 3.42 7.19
N VAL A 132 -6.44 3.51 7.51
CA VAL A 132 -6.95 4.42 8.54
C VAL A 132 -7.49 3.62 9.71
N ARG A 133 -6.95 3.89 10.90
CA ARG A 133 -7.41 3.28 12.15
C ARG A 133 -8.38 4.21 12.86
N ILE A 134 -9.52 3.66 13.27
CA ILE A 134 -10.50 4.35 14.12
C ILE A 134 -10.32 3.82 15.55
N THR A 135 -10.01 4.68 16.52
CA THR A 135 -9.89 4.26 17.92
C THR A 135 -11.27 4.00 18.55
N ALA A 136 -11.31 3.50 19.79
CA ALA A 136 -12.56 3.36 20.53
C ALA A 136 -13.30 4.69 20.74
N THR A 137 -12.54 5.79 20.79
CA THR A 137 -12.98 7.19 20.86
C THR A 137 -13.05 7.85 19.48
N GLY A 138 -12.98 7.07 18.40
CA GLY A 138 -13.05 7.59 17.04
C GLY A 138 -14.49 7.64 16.50
N PRO A 139 -14.67 8.08 15.24
CA PRO A 139 -15.96 8.05 14.57
C PRO A 139 -16.49 6.61 14.45
N SER A 140 -17.66 6.34 15.02
CA SER A 140 -18.23 4.98 15.08
C SER A 140 -19.29 4.71 14.01
N SER A 141 -19.88 5.77 13.44
CA SER A 141 -20.89 5.67 12.38
C SER A 141 -20.34 6.04 10.99
N LEU A 142 -20.93 5.48 9.93
CA LEU A 142 -20.56 5.78 8.55
C LEU A 142 -20.62 7.29 8.23
N PRO A 143 -21.66 8.05 8.62
CA PRO A 143 -21.66 9.50 8.42
C PRO A 143 -20.52 10.23 9.15
N GLN A 144 -20.15 9.77 10.36
CA GLN A 144 -19.00 10.35 11.08
C GLN A 144 -17.68 10.04 10.38
N ILE A 145 -17.52 8.83 9.85
CA ILE A 145 -16.33 8.41 9.08
C ILE A 145 -16.20 9.25 7.82
N LEU A 146 -17.29 9.46 7.08
CA LEU A 146 -17.31 10.30 5.88
C LEU A 146 -16.90 11.75 6.17
N ARG A 147 -17.43 12.34 7.25
CA ARG A 147 -17.00 13.69 7.68
C ARG A 147 -15.53 13.74 8.04
N ALA A 148 -15.03 12.74 8.75
CA ALA A 148 -13.61 12.66 9.09
C ALA A 148 -12.74 12.50 7.83
N HIS A 149 -13.16 11.68 6.86
CA HIS A 149 -12.47 11.51 5.58
C HIS A 149 -12.33 12.82 4.81
N SER A 150 -13.39 13.62 4.73
CA SER A 150 -13.33 14.93 4.08
C SER A 150 -12.27 15.84 4.71
N SER A 151 -12.14 15.83 6.05
CA SER A 151 -11.08 16.57 6.76
C SER A 151 -9.68 16.02 6.46
N LEU A 152 -9.50 14.70 6.48
CA LEU A 152 -8.23 14.05 6.15
C LEU A 152 -7.77 14.37 4.73
N PHE A 153 -8.71 14.30 3.78
CA PHE A 153 -8.47 14.62 2.38
C PHE A 153 -8.05 16.08 2.19
N ALA A 154 -8.73 17.04 2.84
CA ALA A 154 -8.35 18.44 2.78
C ALA A 154 -6.91 18.69 3.28
N GLN A 155 -6.50 17.98 4.34
CA GLN A 155 -5.12 18.03 4.84
C GLN A 155 -4.12 17.44 3.84
N ALA A 156 -4.43 16.29 3.22
CA ALA A 156 -3.59 15.68 2.20
C ALA A 156 -3.45 16.56 0.95
N GLN A 157 -4.52 17.25 0.53
CA GLN A 157 -4.47 18.21 -0.59
C GLN A 157 -3.52 19.38 -0.30
N HIS A 158 -3.57 19.91 0.92
CA HIS A 158 -2.68 20.98 1.34
C HIS A 158 -1.20 20.54 1.31
N ILE A 159 -0.89 19.32 1.73
CA ILE A 159 0.48 18.77 1.66
C ILE A 159 0.91 18.54 0.21
N SER A 160 0.04 17.97 -0.62
CA SER A 160 0.32 17.71 -2.04
C SER A 160 0.68 18.99 -2.80
N SER A 161 0.08 20.11 -2.43
CA SER A 161 0.38 21.41 -3.03
C SER A 161 1.79 21.92 -2.71
N ASN A 162 2.43 21.35 -1.68
CA ASN A 162 3.74 21.75 -1.17
C ASN A 162 4.85 20.73 -1.49
N THR A 163 4.60 19.64 -2.22
CA THR A 163 5.63 18.61 -2.48
C THR A 163 5.49 17.95 -3.85
N ASP A 164 6.57 17.99 -4.64
CA ASP A 164 6.58 17.54 -6.04
C ASP A 164 6.31 16.04 -6.24
N ASN A 165 6.55 15.21 -5.23
CA ASN A 165 6.44 13.75 -5.33
C ASN A 165 5.11 13.17 -4.78
N TYR A 166 4.27 14.02 -4.20
CA TYR A 166 3.03 13.58 -3.54
C TYR A 166 1.82 14.24 -4.20
N SER A 167 0.97 13.42 -4.81
CA SER A 167 -0.28 13.85 -5.41
C SER A 167 -1.45 13.18 -4.71
N VAL A 168 -2.52 13.92 -4.43
CA VAL A 168 -3.75 13.28 -3.98
C VAL A 168 -4.40 12.59 -5.18
N HIS A 169 -4.63 11.28 -5.07
CA HIS A 169 -5.29 10.55 -6.14
C HIS A 169 -6.76 11.00 -6.28
N PRO A 170 -7.29 11.20 -7.50
CA PRO A 170 -8.66 11.65 -7.69
C PRO A 170 -9.73 10.68 -7.15
N LEU A 171 -9.41 9.39 -7.03
CA LEU A 171 -10.30 8.39 -6.39
C LEU A 171 -10.33 8.47 -4.87
N LEU A 172 -9.26 8.97 -4.24
CA LEU A 172 -9.12 9.00 -2.79
C LEU A 172 -10.31 9.71 -2.11
N PRO A 173 -10.74 10.90 -2.55
CA PRO A 173 -11.91 11.53 -1.96
C PRO A 173 -13.22 10.83 -2.33
N ALA A 174 -13.31 10.15 -3.47
CA ALA A 174 -14.55 9.64 -4.08
C ALA A 174 -15.03 8.30 -3.50
N VAL A 175 -14.09 7.41 -3.19
CA VAL A 175 -14.38 6.03 -2.74
C VAL A 175 -13.57 5.71 -1.50
N ILE A 176 -14.23 5.20 -0.47
CA ILE A 176 -13.55 4.62 0.70
C ILE A 176 -14.00 3.18 0.95
N LEU A 177 -13.11 2.41 1.55
CA LEU A 177 -13.38 1.05 1.98
C LEU A 177 -13.45 1.01 3.50
N VAL A 178 -14.49 0.39 4.06
CA VAL A 178 -14.66 0.24 5.50
C VAL A 178 -14.78 -1.23 5.85
N CYS A 179 -13.81 -1.73 6.62
CA CYS A 179 -13.84 -3.05 7.22
C CYS A 179 -14.51 -2.96 8.59
N ASP A 180 -15.74 -3.43 8.67
CA ASP A 180 -16.57 -3.30 9.86
C ASP A 180 -16.66 -4.57 10.71
N ARG A 181 -16.19 -5.70 10.20
CA ARG A 181 -16.12 -6.97 10.93
C ARG A 181 -15.06 -7.90 10.36
N ARG A 182 -14.81 -9.00 11.05
CA ARG A 182 -13.97 -10.10 10.57
C ARG A 182 -14.82 -11.30 10.26
N ASP A 183 -14.88 -11.63 8.98
CA ASP A 183 -15.74 -12.71 8.51
C ASP A 183 -14.94 -13.98 8.17
N TYR A 184 -13.63 -13.87 7.94
CA TYR A 184 -12.82 -15.04 7.61
C TYR A 184 -12.64 -15.95 8.83
N ARG A 185 -13.27 -17.12 8.80
CA ARG A 185 -13.12 -18.21 9.78
C ARG A 185 -12.35 -19.37 9.15
N VAL A 186 -11.13 -19.12 8.68
CA VAL A 186 -10.37 -20.18 8.01
C VAL A 186 -9.00 -20.33 8.64
N GLY A 187 -8.87 -21.41 9.41
CA GLY A 187 -7.59 -22.07 9.64
C GLY A 187 -7.73 -23.49 9.14
N ARG A 188 -6.93 -23.88 8.14
CA ARG A 188 -6.71 -25.30 7.86
C ARG A 188 -5.92 -25.89 9.03
N ARG A 189 -6.07 -27.20 9.27
CA ARG A 189 -5.38 -27.92 10.35
C ARG A 189 -3.85 -27.89 10.22
N ASP A 190 -3.34 -27.57 9.04
CA ASP A 190 -1.90 -27.47 8.72
C ASP A 190 -1.27 -26.11 9.08
N GLY A 191 -2.05 -25.12 9.52
CA GLY A 191 -1.56 -23.78 9.86
C GLY A 191 -1.32 -22.87 8.65
N CYS A 192 -1.55 -23.36 7.42
CA CYS A 192 -1.50 -22.55 6.21
C CYS A 192 -2.87 -21.93 5.92
N PHE A 193 -2.87 -20.78 5.24
CA PHE A 193 -4.10 -20.11 4.80
C PHE A 193 -3.96 -19.62 3.37
N SER A 194 -5.03 -19.77 2.59
CA SER A 194 -5.12 -19.23 1.23
C SER A 194 -5.47 -17.74 1.32
N LEU A 195 -4.61 -16.87 0.77
CA LEU A 195 -4.88 -15.43 0.71
C LEU A 195 -6.13 -15.11 -0.13
N ARG A 196 -6.37 -15.89 -1.20
CA ARG A 196 -7.59 -15.79 -2.01
C ARG A 196 -8.84 -16.13 -1.20
N GLU A 197 -8.76 -17.16 -0.36
CA GLU A 197 -9.89 -17.54 0.49
C GLU A 197 -10.17 -16.44 1.52
N VAL A 198 -9.12 -15.85 2.12
CA VAL A 198 -9.26 -14.68 2.98
C VAL A 198 -9.91 -13.52 2.23
N ALA A 199 -9.49 -13.21 1.01
CA ALA A 199 -10.05 -12.13 0.19
C ALA A 199 -11.53 -12.37 -0.18
N SER A 200 -11.88 -13.59 -0.58
CA SER A 200 -13.26 -13.94 -0.95
C SER A 200 -14.24 -14.04 0.23
N THR A 201 -13.74 -14.21 1.45
CA THR A 201 -14.56 -14.39 2.66
C THR A 201 -14.63 -13.15 3.54
N GLN A 202 -13.56 -12.35 3.59
CA GLN A 202 -13.58 -11.07 4.27
C GLN A 202 -14.49 -10.10 3.49
N THR A 203 -15.47 -9.50 4.16
CA THR A 203 -16.33 -8.50 3.55
C THR A 203 -15.88 -7.09 3.91
N VAL A 204 -16.16 -6.14 3.03
CA VAL A 204 -15.93 -4.70 3.26
C VAL A 204 -17.12 -3.91 2.73
N LEU A 205 -17.33 -2.73 3.30
CA LEU A 205 -18.26 -1.74 2.78
C LEU A 205 -17.50 -0.87 1.78
N VAL A 206 -17.98 -0.82 0.54
CA VAL A 206 -17.56 0.17 -0.46
C VAL A 206 -18.52 1.33 -0.34
N VAL A 207 -18.00 2.51 0.03
CA VAL A 207 -18.82 3.70 0.27
C VAL A 207 -18.42 4.78 -0.73
N LEU A 208 -19.39 5.28 -1.47
CA LEU A 208 -19.21 6.49 -2.27
C LEU A 208 -19.42 7.72 -1.41
N THR A 209 -18.54 8.69 -1.59
CA THR A 209 -18.65 9.98 -0.92
C THR A 209 -19.41 10.98 -1.81
N GLU A 210 -19.62 12.18 -1.28
CA GLU A 210 -20.23 13.29 -2.02
C GLU A 210 -19.37 13.76 -3.21
N THR A 211 -18.10 13.35 -3.30
CA THR A 211 -17.16 13.68 -4.39
C THR A 211 -16.97 12.53 -5.38
N SER A 212 -17.98 11.66 -5.52
CA SER A 212 -17.99 10.54 -6.47
C SER A 212 -17.94 10.94 -7.96
N GLN A 213 -18.12 12.23 -8.26
CA GLN A 213 -17.83 12.80 -9.58
C GLN A 213 -16.40 13.34 -9.62
N ILE A 214 -15.52 12.60 -10.29
CA ILE A 214 -14.08 12.87 -10.32
C ILE A 214 -13.73 13.84 -11.45
N SER A 215 -14.38 13.69 -12.60
CA SER A 215 -14.27 14.57 -13.76
C SER A 215 -15.61 14.59 -14.52
N THR A 216 -15.69 15.36 -15.61
CA THR A 216 -16.83 15.31 -16.54
C THR A 216 -17.05 13.92 -17.15
N ASP A 217 -15.99 13.11 -17.22
CA ASP A 217 -16.00 11.83 -17.96
C ASP A 217 -15.94 10.59 -17.04
N VAL A 218 -15.58 10.76 -15.76
CA VAL A 218 -15.52 9.66 -14.78
C VAL A 218 -16.50 9.93 -13.64
N HIS A 219 -17.65 9.26 -13.72
CA HIS A 219 -18.61 9.18 -12.63
C HIS A 219 -18.54 7.78 -11.99
N VAL A 220 -18.21 7.73 -10.70
CA VAL A 220 -18.12 6.47 -9.98
C VAL A 220 -19.52 6.05 -9.53
N THR A 221 -19.97 4.88 -9.97
CA THR A 221 -21.22 4.25 -9.52
C THR A 221 -20.94 2.88 -8.92
N LEU A 222 -21.87 2.38 -8.09
CA LEU A 222 -21.78 1.05 -7.49
C LEU A 222 -22.52 -0.04 -8.30
N ASP A 223 -23.09 0.29 -9.46
CA ASP A 223 -23.98 -0.61 -10.22
C ASP A 223 -23.30 -1.95 -10.56
N HIS A 224 -22.02 -1.92 -10.92
CA HIS A 224 -21.24 -3.14 -11.23
C HIS A 224 -21.05 -4.07 -10.02
N LEU A 225 -21.17 -3.53 -8.81
CA LEU A 225 -21.02 -4.24 -7.54
C LEU A 225 -22.33 -4.82 -7.03
N GLU A 226 -23.49 -4.38 -7.53
CA GLU A 226 -24.81 -4.83 -7.05
C GLU A 226 -24.98 -6.34 -7.13
N ARG A 227 -24.47 -6.98 -8.19
CA ARG A 227 -24.50 -8.44 -8.36
C ARG A 227 -23.70 -9.22 -7.32
N PHE A 228 -22.80 -8.54 -6.59
CA PHE A 228 -21.99 -9.11 -5.52
C PHE A 228 -22.41 -8.60 -4.14
N ALA A 229 -23.47 -7.80 -4.06
CA ALA A 229 -23.90 -7.16 -2.84
C ALA A 229 -24.34 -8.19 -1.79
N LEU A 230 -23.81 -8.03 -0.59
CA LEU A 230 -24.15 -8.81 0.60
C LEU A 230 -25.02 -7.95 1.53
N PRO A 231 -25.82 -8.58 2.41
CA PRO A 231 -26.66 -7.85 3.36
C PRO A 231 -25.83 -6.89 4.24
N ILE A 232 -26.31 -5.65 4.40
CA ILE A 232 -25.74 -4.66 5.33
C ILE A 232 -26.49 -4.75 6.66
N GLU A 233 -25.77 -5.03 7.74
CA GLU A 233 -26.33 -5.22 9.10
C GLU A 233 -26.22 -3.94 9.95
N ARG A 234 -26.00 -2.79 9.31
CA ARG A 234 -25.77 -1.50 9.94
C ARG A 234 -26.97 -0.59 9.73
N ALA A 235 -27.55 -0.05 10.80
CA ALA A 235 -28.68 0.88 10.66
C ALA A 235 -28.26 2.26 10.10
N ASP A 236 -27.02 2.66 10.37
CA ASP A 236 -26.43 3.94 9.98
C ASP A 236 -25.97 4.01 8.51
N SER A 237 -26.23 2.97 7.71
CA SER A 237 -26.02 2.99 6.25
C SER A 237 -27.21 3.56 5.48
N THR A 238 -28.35 3.78 6.14
CA THR A 238 -29.58 4.25 5.48
C THR A 238 -29.36 5.62 4.83
N GLY A 239 -29.67 5.73 3.54
CA GLY A 239 -29.50 6.98 2.77
C GLY A 239 -28.08 7.25 2.31
N LEU A 240 -27.12 6.35 2.57
CA LEU A 240 -25.78 6.41 2.02
C LEU A 240 -25.65 5.52 0.78
N ASN A 241 -24.76 5.91 -0.13
CA ASN A 241 -24.41 5.09 -1.29
C ASN A 241 -23.32 4.09 -0.88
N VAL A 242 -23.74 2.92 -0.40
CA VAL A 242 -22.87 1.90 0.18
C VAL A 242 -23.34 0.51 -0.21
N LEU A 243 -22.37 -0.34 -0.59
CA LEU A 243 -22.58 -1.78 -0.77
C LEU A 243 -21.59 -2.55 0.09
N ARG A 244 -22.04 -3.67 0.65
CA ARG A 244 -21.13 -4.67 1.23
C ARG A 244 -20.77 -5.69 0.16
N VAL A 245 -19.49 -5.94 -0.04
CA VAL A 245 -19.00 -6.94 -1.01
C VAL A 245 -17.80 -7.70 -0.41
N PRO A 246 -17.44 -8.86 -0.99
CA PRO A 246 -16.16 -9.51 -0.72
C PRO A 246 -14.96 -8.59 -1.01
N LEU A 247 -13.86 -8.79 -0.29
CA LEU A 247 -12.67 -7.93 -0.36
C LEU A 247 -11.96 -8.01 -1.72
N ASP A 248 -11.87 -9.20 -2.32
CA ASP A 248 -11.34 -9.37 -3.68
C ASP A 248 -12.14 -8.55 -4.71
N ILE A 249 -13.47 -8.58 -4.62
CA ILE A 249 -14.35 -7.78 -5.48
C ILE A 249 -14.12 -6.27 -5.28
N ALA A 250 -14.00 -5.80 -4.04
CA ALA A 250 -13.72 -4.40 -3.75
C ALA A 250 -12.34 -3.96 -4.26
N VAL A 251 -11.32 -4.80 -4.10
CA VAL A 251 -9.96 -4.51 -4.60
C VAL A 251 -9.97 -4.37 -6.12
N ASN A 252 -10.57 -5.32 -6.82
CA ASN A 252 -10.68 -5.29 -8.28
C ASN A 252 -11.42 -4.05 -8.77
N PHE A 253 -12.53 -3.68 -8.13
CA PHE A 253 -13.29 -2.49 -8.47
C PHE A 253 -12.45 -1.21 -8.40
N VAL A 254 -11.69 -1.00 -7.33
CA VAL A 254 -10.85 0.21 -7.19
C VAL A 254 -9.70 0.19 -8.20
N VAL A 255 -9.07 -0.96 -8.45
CA VAL A 255 -8.00 -1.09 -9.46
C VAL A 255 -8.52 -0.81 -10.88
N GLU A 256 -9.72 -1.30 -11.21
CA GLU A 256 -10.36 -0.98 -12.49
C GLU A 256 -10.67 0.52 -12.64
N LEU A 257 -11.15 1.17 -11.58
CA LEU A 257 -11.38 2.62 -11.59
C LEU A 257 -10.08 3.41 -11.74
N GLU A 258 -9.03 2.96 -11.07
CA GLU A 258 -7.70 3.56 -11.16
C GLU A 258 -7.15 3.49 -12.58
N GLY A 259 -7.22 2.32 -13.22
CA GLY A 259 -6.82 2.15 -14.62
C GLY A 259 -7.55 3.10 -15.57
N ARG A 260 -8.86 3.30 -15.41
CA ARG A 260 -9.64 4.24 -16.22
C ARG A 260 -9.19 5.70 -16.07
N ILE A 261 -8.71 6.08 -14.89
CA ILE A 261 -8.22 7.44 -14.63
C ILE A 261 -6.80 7.61 -15.15
N ASP A 262 -5.96 6.59 -15.04
CA ASP A 262 -4.58 6.63 -15.52
C ASP A 262 -4.51 6.59 -17.06
N GLU A 263 -5.43 5.91 -17.74
CA GLU A 263 -5.59 5.99 -19.21
C GLU A 263 -5.81 7.43 -19.72
N GLN A 264 -6.39 8.29 -18.88
CA GLN A 264 -6.66 9.70 -19.22
C GLN A 264 -5.48 10.62 -18.90
N ARG A 265 -4.47 10.14 -18.17
CA ARG A 265 -3.29 10.93 -17.78
C ARG A 265 -2.20 10.82 -18.84
N LYS A 266 -1.62 11.97 -19.20
CA LYS A 266 -0.34 11.97 -19.94
C LYS A 266 0.77 11.48 -19.00
N PRO A 267 1.69 10.62 -19.47
CA PRO A 267 2.85 10.23 -18.68
C PRO A 267 3.66 11.49 -18.37
N GLY A 268 3.67 11.88 -17.10
CA GLY A 268 4.59 12.88 -16.56
C GLY A 268 5.81 12.16 -15.99
N ILE A 269 6.97 12.80 -16.05
CA ILE A 269 8.16 12.33 -15.34
C ILE A 269 7.93 12.67 -13.85
N GLN A 270 7.61 11.65 -13.06
CA GLN A 270 7.56 11.78 -11.59
C GLN A 270 8.91 11.35 -11.01
N ASN A 271 9.43 12.13 -10.06
CA ASN A 271 10.71 11.82 -9.41
C ASN A 271 10.53 10.73 -8.36
N LEU A 272 11.36 9.69 -8.43
CA LEU A 272 11.30 8.48 -7.60
C LEU A 272 11.19 8.80 -6.09
N ASP A 273 10.35 8.06 -5.35
CA ASP A 273 10.37 8.13 -3.89
C ASP A 273 11.66 7.48 -3.35
N THR A 274 12.63 8.33 -3.05
CA THR A 274 13.95 7.94 -2.53
C THR A 274 13.88 7.26 -1.16
N ARG A 275 12.75 7.34 -0.44
CA ARG A 275 12.54 6.57 0.80
C ARG A 275 12.40 5.08 0.55
N LEU A 276 12.01 4.69 -0.66
CA LEU A 276 11.92 3.28 -1.07
C LEU A 276 13.26 2.73 -1.57
N CYS A 277 14.26 3.59 -1.76
CA CYS A 277 15.61 3.16 -2.14
C CYS A 277 16.32 2.58 -0.91
N CYS A 278 16.39 1.26 -0.83
CA CYS A 278 17.01 0.53 0.27
C CYS A 278 18.53 0.32 0.12
N HIS A 279 19.11 0.75 -1.00
CA HIS A 279 20.51 0.50 -1.32
C HIS A 279 21.44 1.37 -0.48
N ALA A 280 22.49 0.76 0.03
CA ALA A 280 23.59 1.50 0.63
C ALA A 280 24.27 2.37 -0.42
N THR A 281 24.68 3.58 -0.04
CA THR A 281 25.48 4.43 -0.91
C THR A 281 26.89 3.84 -1.02
N PRO A 282 27.40 3.60 -2.24
CA PRO A 282 28.78 3.16 -2.46
C PRO A 282 29.78 4.12 -1.80
N VAL A 283 30.96 3.63 -1.42
CA VAL A 283 31.92 4.40 -0.63
C VAL A 283 32.45 5.58 -1.46
N GLY A 284 32.39 6.79 -0.89
CA GLY A 284 32.83 8.00 -1.58
C GLY A 284 31.87 8.52 -2.66
N CYS A 285 30.72 7.85 -2.86
CA CYS A 285 29.70 8.26 -3.81
C CYS A 285 28.61 9.13 -3.16
N LYS A 286 27.93 9.95 -3.99
CA LYS A 286 26.73 10.68 -3.56
C LYS A 286 25.56 9.72 -3.43
N ARG A 287 24.66 10.01 -2.47
CA ARG A 287 23.44 9.22 -2.24
C ARG A 287 22.56 9.10 -3.48
N GLU A 288 22.58 10.10 -4.36
CA GLU A 288 21.78 10.13 -5.60
C GLU A 288 22.07 8.94 -6.53
N ILE A 289 23.26 8.35 -6.47
CA ILE A 289 23.64 7.19 -7.27
C ILE A 289 22.74 5.98 -6.98
N THR A 290 22.22 5.84 -5.75
CA THR A 290 21.35 4.72 -5.40
C THR A 290 19.95 4.82 -5.99
N ASN A 291 19.59 5.97 -6.58
CA ASN A 291 18.28 6.20 -7.17
C ASN A 291 18.20 5.78 -8.64
N ASP A 292 19.34 5.56 -9.30
CA ASP A 292 19.40 5.18 -10.72
C ASP A 292 20.01 3.78 -10.86
N PRO A 293 19.27 2.79 -11.41
CA PRO A 293 19.73 1.41 -11.48
C PRO A 293 20.98 1.25 -12.36
N ASP A 294 21.11 2.06 -13.41
CA ASP A 294 22.24 2.00 -14.35
C ASP A 294 23.53 2.50 -13.70
N THR A 295 23.46 3.69 -13.09
CA THR A 295 24.57 4.30 -12.36
C THR A 295 24.96 3.47 -11.15
N TRP A 296 23.97 2.99 -10.37
CA TRP A 296 24.22 2.13 -9.22
C TRP A 296 24.91 0.83 -9.63
N ALA A 297 24.42 0.12 -10.66
CA ALA A 297 25.03 -1.12 -11.12
C ALA A 297 26.47 -0.90 -11.64
N GLY A 298 26.70 0.20 -12.36
CA GLY A 298 28.04 0.59 -12.82
C GLY A 298 29.01 0.84 -11.67
N THR A 299 28.58 1.57 -10.64
CA THR A 299 29.39 1.87 -9.46
C THR A 299 29.68 0.63 -8.62
N MET A 300 28.66 -0.19 -8.32
CA MET A 300 28.82 -1.42 -7.55
C MET A 300 29.78 -2.40 -8.21
N ARG A 301 29.73 -2.49 -9.54
CA ARG A 301 30.69 -3.30 -10.28
C ARG A 301 32.11 -2.75 -10.17
N ALA A 302 32.29 -1.44 -10.32
CA ALA A 302 33.61 -0.82 -10.24
C ALA A 302 34.27 -0.99 -8.86
N GLU A 303 33.48 -1.07 -7.78
CA GLU A 303 33.99 -1.37 -6.44
C GLU A 303 34.36 -2.85 -6.23
N ALA A 304 33.78 -3.76 -7.00
CA ALA A 304 34.01 -5.20 -6.89
C ALA A 304 35.26 -5.69 -7.65
N MET A 305 35.85 -4.84 -8.50
CA MET A 305 37.10 -5.09 -9.25
C MET A 305 38.30 -4.47 -8.53
#